data_AF-A0A6N9PRX2-F1
#
_entry.id   AF-A0A6N9PRX2-F1
#
_cell.length_a   1.000
_cell.length_b   1.000
_cell.length_c   1.000
_cell.angle_alpha   90.00
_cell.angle_beta   90.00
_cell.angle_gamma   90.00
#
_symmetry.space_group_name_H-M   'P 1'
#
loop_
_entity.id
_entity.type
_entity.pdbx_description
1 polymer ?
#
loop_
_entity_poly.entity_id
_entity_poly.type
_entity_poly.pdbx_seq_one_letter_code
_entity_poly.pdbx_strand_id
1 'polypeptide(L)'
;MLLSIKPKYAKVILEGKKQYEFRKSRPKDGVDRTIFYASAPQKEVVGEALIDEILEGTPKEIWEIAKTAAGITKKFYFSYYSGKDKAIAYKLKNVVIYEKPKALSDYGIRQAPQSFVYL
;
A
#
# COMPACT_ATOMS: atom_id res chain seq x y z
N MET A 1 -3.44 -10.10 -2.60
CA MET A 1 -3.96 -9.39 -1.40
C MET A 1 -4.64 -8.09 -1.84
N LEU A 2 -5.68 -7.62 -1.13
CA LEU A 2 -6.32 -6.32 -1.35
C LEU A 2 -6.16 -5.39 -0.13
N LEU A 3 -5.64 -4.19 -0.36
CA LEU A 3 -5.37 -3.15 0.65
C LEU A 3 -6.36 -1.98 0.51
N SER A 4 -6.77 -1.41 1.64
CA SER A 4 -7.43 -0.09 1.65
C SER A 4 -6.39 1.02 1.81
N ILE A 5 -6.48 2.07 0.99
CA ILE A 5 -5.63 3.26 1.03
C ILE A 5 -6.44 4.53 0.77
N LYS A 6 -5.99 5.66 1.30
CA LYS A 6 -6.64 6.96 1.02
C LYS A 6 -6.50 7.32 -0.46
N PRO A 7 -7.51 7.92 -1.12
CA PRO A 7 -7.48 8.26 -2.54
C PRO A 7 -6.23 9.03 -2.98
N LYS A 8 -5.76 9.99 -2.18
CA LYS A 8 -4.53 10.74 -2.48
C LYS A 8 -3.27 9.87 -2.58
N TYR A 9 -3.21 8.78 -1.82
CA TYR A 9 -2.08 7.83 -1.85
C TYR A 9 -2.23 6.84 -2.99
N ALA A 10 -3.46 6.39 -3.27
CA ALA A 10 -3.75 5.57 -4.44
C ALA A 10 -3.31 6.28 -5.73
N LYS A 11 -3.68 7.55 -5.88
CA LYS A 11 -3.29 8.36 -7.04
C LYS A 11 -1.78 8.40 -7.25
N VAL A 12 -0.99 8.71 -6.21
CA VAL A 12 0.48 8.80 -6.38
C VAL A 12 1.17 7.45 -6.58
N ILE A 13 0.59 6.35 -6.10
CA ILE A 13 1.05 4.98 -6.42
C ILE A 13 0.78 4.68 -7.90
N LEU A 14 -0.44 4.93 -8.34
CA LEU A 14 -0.90 4.68 -9.71
C LEU A 14 -0.14 5.54 -10.73
N GLU A 15 0.25 6.76 -10.37
CA GLU A 15 1.13 7.63 -11.18
C GLU A 15 2.61 7.20 -11.15
N GLY A 16 2.98 6.14 -10.43
CA GLY A 16 4.36 5.64 -10.31
C GLY A 16 5.28 6.49 -9.44
N LYS A 17 4.78 7.57 -8.83
CA LYS A 17 5.55 8.49 -7.98
C LYS A 17 5.86 7.94 -6.59
N LYS A 18 5.02 7.01 -6.11
CA LYS A 18 5.19 6.31 -4.83
C LYS A 18 5.49 4.84 -5.09
N GLN A 19 6.72 4.43 -4.85
CA GLN A 19 7.19 3.07 -5.10
C GLN A 19 7.18 2.19 -3.85
N TYR A 20 6.97 2.78 -2.66
CA TYR A 20 6.91 2.02 -1.42
C TYR A 20 5.56 2.20 -0.73
N GLU A 21 4.90 1.10 -0.39
CA GLU A 21 3.74 1.09 0.49
C GLU A 21 4.14 0.65 1.91
N PHE A 22 3.85 1.48 2.91
CA PHE A 22 4.31 1.26 4.28
C PHE A 22 3.22 0.62 5.14
N ARG A 23 3.56 -0.46 5.84
CA ARG A 23 2.62 -1.21 6.68
C ARG A 23 3.22 -1.62 8.01
N LYS A 24 2.36 -1.78 9.01
CA LYS A 24 2.74 -2.26 10.36
C LYS A 24 2.85 -3.78 10.46
N SER A 25 2.35 -4.51 9.46
CA SER A 25 2.34 -5.97 9.42
C SER A 25 2.89 -6.49 8.10
N ARG A 26 3.59 -7.62 8.17
CA ARG A 26 4.07 -8.36 7.00
C ARG A 26 2.92 -9.25 6.48
N PRO A 27 2.71 -9.36 5.14
CA PRO A 27 1.75 -10.31 4.59
C PRO A 27 2.30 -11.75 4.74
N LYS A 28 1.44 -12.74 4.45
CA LYS A 28 1.87 -14.14 4.33
C LYS A 28 2.93 -14.29 3.23
N ASP A 29 3.79 -15.30 3.37
CA ASP A 29 4.73 -15.67 2.32
C ASP A 29 3.99 -16.05 1.03
N GLY A 30 4.63 -15.80 -0.12
CA GLY A 30 4.05 -16.04 -1.44
C GLY A 30 3.12 -14.93 -1.95
N VAL A 31 2.89 -13.86 -1.19
CA VAL A 31 2.12 -12.70 -1.67
C VAL A 31 3.02 -11.80 -2.54
N ASP A 32 2.81 -11.87 -3.85
CA ASP A 32 3.57 -11.14 -4.88
C ASP A 32 2.78 -9.98 -5.51
N ARG A 33 1.50 -9.83 -5.14
CA ARG A 33 0.58 -8.85 -5.72
C ARG A 33 -0.30 -8.19 -4.68
N THR A 34 -0.48 -6.89 -4.87
CA THR A 34 -1.42 -6.09 -4.10
C THR A 34 -2.41 -5.35 -5.00
N ILE A 35 -3.69 -5.44 -4.64
CA ILE A 35 -4.81 -4.72 -5.25
C ILE A 35 -5.17 -3.53 -4.36
N PHE A 36 -5.40 -2.37 -4.94
CA PHE A 36 -5.64 -1.13 -4.23
C PHE A 36 -7.12 -0.73 -4.26
N TYR A 37 -7.72 -0.69 -3.08
CA TYR A 37 -9.02 -0.05 -2.86
C TYR A 37 -8.81 1.38 -2.34
N ALA A 38 -9.30 2.36 -3.10
CA ALA A 38 -9.36 3.75 -2.69
C ALA A 38 -10.55 3.95 -1.73
N SER A 39 -10.27 4.35 -0.49
CA SER A 39 -11.29 4.61 0.52
C SER A 39 -12.18 5.82 0.15
N ALA A 40 -13.10 6.20 1.05
CA ALA A 40 -13.92 7.39 0.85
C ALA A 40 -13.08 8.65 0.52
N PRO A 41 -13.59 9.55 -0.36
CA PRO A 41 -14.91 9.50 -0.99
C PRO A 41 -15.04 8.56 -2.21
N GLN A 42 -13.94 8.05 -2.77
CA GLN A 42 -13.97 7.28 -4.03
C GLN A 42 -14.66 5.92 -3.90
N LYS A 43 -14.27 5.11 -2.89
CA LYS A 43 -14.87 3.80 -2.59
C LYS A 43 -14.83 2.78 -3.73
N GLU A 44 -13.71 2.71 -4.44
CA GLU A 44 -13.52 1.80 -5.59
C GLU A 44 -12.18 1.08 -5.53
N VAL A 45 -12.10 -0.07 -6.18
CA VAL A 45 -10.84 -0.75 -6.49
C VAL A 45 -10.28 -0.17 -7.78
N VAL A 46 -9.11 0.45 -7.71
CA VAL A 46 -8.61 1.38 -8.72
C VAL A 46 -7.41 0.87 -9.52
N GLY A 47 -6.80 -0.23 -9.07
CA GLY A 47 -5.63 -0.80 -9.72
C GLY A 47 -4.90 -1.78 -8.83
N GLU A 48 -3.71 -2.15 -9.27
CA GLU A 48 -2.87 -3.15 -8.62
C GLU A 48 -1.39 -2.93 -8.93
N ALA A 49 -0.53 -3.60 -8.18
CA ALA A 49 0.90 -3.65 -8.44
C ALA A 49 1.49 -4.98 -7.98
N LEU A 50 2.62 -5.35 -8.57
CA LEU A 50 3.45 -6.43 -8.06
C LEU A 50 4.31 -5.93 -6.90
N ILE A 51 4.60 -6.82 -5.97
CA ILE A 51 5.54 -6.61 -4.87
C ILE A 51 6.89 -7.17 -5.32
N ASP A 52 7.84 -6.27 -5.56
CA ASP A 52 9.21 -6.61 -5.93
C ASP A 52 9.98 -7.17 -4.73
N GLU A 53 9.80 -6.53 -3.59
CA GLU A 53 10.54 -6.81 -2.36
C GLU A 53 9.72 -6.38 -1.15
N ILE A 54 9.84 -7.14 -0.05
CA ILE A 54 9.28 -6.76 1.24
C ILE A 54 10.46 -6.46 2.17
N LEU A 55 10.64 -5.17 2.47
CA LEU A 55 11.64 -4.71 3.42
C LEU A 55 11.06 -4.72 4.83
N GLU A 56 11.88 -5.15 5.79
CA GLU A 56 11.54 -5.23 7.19
C GLU A 56 12.72 -4.73 8.03
N GLY A 57 12.46 -3.82 8.97
CA GLY A 57 13.51 -3.24 9.82
C GLY A 57 12.93 -2.20 10.76
N THR A 58 13.79 -1.42 11.41
CA THR A 58 13.36 -0.28 12.22
C THR A 58 12.76 0.83 11.34
N PRO A 59 11.88 1.69 11.88
CA PRO A 59 11.37 2.84 11.13
C PRO A 59 12.48 3.73 10.55
N LYS A 60 13.62 3.85 11.25
CA LYS A 60 14.75 4.64 10.76
C LYS A 60 15.41 3.99 9.54
N GLU A 61 15.71 2.70 9.61
CA GLU A 61 16.34 1.96 8.49
C GLU A 61 15.45 1.97 7.25
N ILE A 62 14.17 1.65 7.43
CA ILE A 62 13.19 1.61 6.34
C ILE A 62 12.99 2.99 5.72
N TRP A 63 12.98 4.04 6.53
CA TRP A 63 12.93 5.40 6.01
C TRP A 63 14.15 5.74 5.15
N GLU A 64 15.37 5.43 5.62
CA GLU A 64 16.58 5.76 4.87
C GLU A 64 16.64 5.06 3.51
N ILE A 65 16.16 3.81 3.42
CA ILE A 65 16.08 3.06 2.16
C ILE A 65 15.02 3.67 1.22
N ALA A 66 13.84 3.99 1.74
CA ALA A 66 12.67 4.31 0.92
C ALA A 66 12.42 5.81 0.70
N LYS A 67 13.10 6.72 1.41
CA LYS A 67 12.77 8.16 1.49
C LYS A 67 12.63 8.86 0.14
N THR A 68 13.43 8.49 -0.87
CA THR A 68 13.43 9.12 -2.20
C THR A 68 12.19 8.76 -3.02
N ALA A 69 11.58 7.61 -2.75
CA ALA A 69 10.41 7.10 -3.47
C ALA A 69 9.20 6.83 -2.54
N ALA A 70 9.22 7.42 -1.33
CA ALA A 70 8.22 7.20 -0.29
C ALA A 70 6.84 7.79 -0.61
N GLY A 71 6.77 8.86 -1.42
CA GLY A 71 5.52 9.57 -1.74
C GLY A 71 4.78 10.15 -0.53
N ILE A 72 5.45 10.26 0.62
CA ILE A 72 4.94 10.84 1.88
C ILE A 72 6.07 11.60 2.58
N THR A 73 5.71 12.51 3.48
CA THR A 73 6.70 13.29 4.23
C THR A 73 7.32 12.46 5.36
N LYS A 74 8.57 12.80 5.72
CA LYS A 74 9.28 12.23 6.89
C LYS A 74 8.43 12.34 8.17
N LYS A 75 7.82 13.50 8.40
CA LYS A 75 6.95 13.76 9.55
C LYS A 75 5.75 12.80 9.59
N PHE A 76 5.08 12.60 8.46
CA PHE A 76 3.95 11.66 8.39
C PHE A 76 4.40 10.22 8.65
N TYR A 77 5.52 9.80 8.05
CA TYR A 77 6.08 8.47 8.24
C TYR A 77 6.39 8.16 9.71
N PHE A 78 7.18 9.02 10.38
CA PHE A 78 7.56 8.78 11.78
C PHE A 78 6.38 8.92 12.74
N SER A 79 5.39 9.76 12.43
CA SER A 79 4.14 9.81 13.18
C SER A 79 3.34 8.50 13.05
N TYR A 80 3.28 7.92 11.85
CA TYR A 80 2.58 6.66 11.60
C TYR A 80 3.18 5.48 12.39
N TYR A 81 4.51 5.47 12.55
CA TYR A 81 5.27 4.47 13.31
C TYR A 81 5.63 4.91 14.74
N SER A 82 4.97 5.92 15.30
CA SER A 82 5.21 6.35 16.68
C SER A 82 5.02 5.18 17.66
N GLY A 83 6.02 4.96 18.52
CA GLY A 83 6.05 3.84 19.48
C GLY A 83 6.19 2.46 18.84
N LYS A 84 6.64 2.36 17.59
CA LYS A 84 6.95 1.10 16.92
C LYS A 84 8.45 0.93 16.74
N ASP A 85 8.92 -0.27 17.02
CA ASP A 85 10.27 -0.77 16.79
C ASP A 85 10.45 -1.31 15.37
N LYS A 86 9.34 -1.65 14.70
CA LYS A 86 9.31 -2.31 13.40
C LYS A 86 8.48 -1.54 12.37
N ALA A 87 8.97 -1.52 11.14
CA ALA A 87 8.30 -1.02 9.95
C ALA A 87 8.46 -2.00 8.79
N ILE A 88 7.40 -2.13 7.98
CA ILE A 88 7.41 -2.93 6.75
C ILE A 88 7.21 -1.99 5.57
N ALA A 89 7.94 -2.22 4.48
CA ALA A 89 7.74 -1.53 3.22
C ALA A 89 7.62 -2.53 2.07
N TYR A 90 6.52 -2.45 1.31
CA TYR A 90 6.35 -3.19 0.08
C TYR A 90 6.87 -2.34 -1.07
N LYS A 91 7.93 -2.80 -1.73
CA LYS A 91 8.45 -2.17 -2.95
C LYS A 91 7.55 -2.58 -4.12
N LEU A 92 6.91 -1.61 -4.74
CA LEU A 92 5.92 -1.80 -5.78
C LEU A 92 6.58 -1.70 -7.16
N LYS A 93 6.21 -2.60 -8.06
CA LYS A 93 6.58 -2.57 -9.49
C LYS A 93 5.38 -2.92 -10.36
N ASN A 94 5.51 -2.65 -11.66
CA ASN A 94 4.50 -2.98 -12.68
C ASN A 94 3.08 -2.54 -12.27
N VAL A 95 2.96 -1.26 -11.94
CA VAL A 95 1.69 -0.68 -11.50
C VAL A 95 0.70 -0.68 -12.66
N VAL A 96 -0.50 -1.20 -12.42
CA VAL A 96 -1.61 -1.25 -13.38
C VAL A 96 -2.77 -0.43 -12.84
N ILE A 97 -3.22 0.54 -13.63
CA ILE A 97 -4.41 1.32 -13.35
C ILE A 97 -5.58 0.64 -14.05
N TYR A 98 -6.70 0.46 -13.35
CA TYR A 98 -7.91 -0.06 -13.98
C TYR A 98 -8.61 1.07 -14.74
N GLU A 99 -8.82 0.88 -16.05
CA GLU A 99 -9.59 1.82 -16.89
C GLU A 99 -11.02 2.02 -16.35
N LYS A 100 -11.61 0.93 -15.85
CA LYS A 100 -12.89 0.93 -15.14
C LYS A 100 -12.64 0.47 -13.71
N PRO A 101 -12.77 1.36 -12.70
CA PRO A 101 -12.70 0.95 -11.31
C PRO A 101 -13.74 -0.13 -10.99
N LYS A 102 -13.40 -1.03 -10.07
CA LYS A 102 -14.22 -2.17 -9.67
C LYS A 102 -14.82 -1.95 -8.29
N ALA A 103 -15.94 -2.60 -8.01
CA ALA A 103 -16.52 -2.62 -6.67
C ALA A 103 -15.80 -3.65 -5.79
N LEU A 104 -15.87 -3.48 -4.46
CA LEU A 104 -15.38 -4.52 -3.54
C LEU A 104 -16.15 -5.85 -3.70
N SER A 105 -17.43 -5.77 -4.08
CA SER A 105 -18.29 -6.93 -4.33
C SER A 105 -17.79 -7.82 -5.45
N ASP A 106 -17.06 -7.26 -6.44
CA ASP A 106 -16.46 -8.03 -7.54
C ASP A 106 -15.37 -9.00 -7.04
N TYR A 107 -14.90 -8.79 -5.81
CA TYR A 107 -13.93 -9.63 -5.12
C TYR A 107 -14.55 -10.41 -3.94
N GLY A 108 -15.88 -10.44 -3.84
CA GLY A 108 -16.59 -11.08 -2.72
C GLY A 108 -16.47 -10.33 -1.38
N ILE A 109 -16.00 -9.07 -1.40
CA ILE A 109 -15.78 -8.26 -0.20
C ILE A 109 -16.95 -7.30 0.01
N ARG A 110 -17.54 -7.33 1.21
CA ARG A 110 -18.67 -6.45 1.56
C ARG A 110 -18.26 -5.12 2.20
N GLN A 111 -17.10 -5.07 2.85
CA GLN A 111 -16.63 -3.90 3.60
C GLN A 111 -15.14 -3.68 3.37
N ALA A 112 -14.73 -2.42 3.37
CA ALA A 112 -13.34 -2.05 3.17
C ALA A 112 -12.44 -2.67 4.26
N PRO A 113 -11.31 -3.29 3.91
CA PRO A 113 -10.43 -3.88 4.92
C PRO A 113 -9.75 -2.80 5.76
N GLN A 114 -9.62 -3.05 7.07
CA GLN A 114 -8.90 -2.15 7.97
C GLN A 114 -7.38 -2.17 7.72
N SER A 115 -6.83 -3.34 7.39
CA SER A 115 -5.44 -3.52 6.96
C SER A 115 -5.39 -4.03 5.52
N PHE A 116 -5.78 -5.30 5.34
CA PHE A 116 -5.91 -5.96 4.05
C PHE A 116 -6.73 -7.24 4.18
N VAL A 117 -7.10 -7.83 3.05
CA VAL A 117 -7.65 -9.18 2.94
C VAL A 117 -6.89 -9.99 1.90
N TYR A 118 -6.82 -11.30 2.10
CA TYR A 118 -6.36 -12.23 1.07
C TYR A 118 -7.53 -12.55 0.13
N LEU A 119 -7.19 -12.67 -1.15
CA LEU A 119 -8.10 -13.05 -2.23
C LEU A 119 -7.70 -14.44 -2.71
#